data_AF-A0A090QAL3-F1
#
_entry.id   AF-A0A090QAL3-F1
#
_cell.length_a   1.000
_cell.length_b   1.000
_cell.length_c   1.000
_cell.angle_alpha   90.00
_cell.angle_beta   90.00
_cell.angle_gamma   90.00
#
_symmetry.space_group_name_H-M   'P 1'
#
loop_
_entity.id
_entity.type
_entity.pdbx_description
1 polymer ?
#
loop_
_entity_poly.entity_id
_entity_poly.type
_entity_poly.pdbx_seq_one_letter_code
_entity_poly.pdbx_strand_id
1 'polypeptide(L)'
;MENIFFNVIENSYPGLLATYKDPIEMLSSIENHIHIEVRKIYPDAELPTFEVLEKSDQHLVMIYKSSRAMHHFGLGLMNRTFAHFEMTSNIQIEKIKEDGTEVKFTIHKT
;
A
#
# COMPACT_ATOMS: atom_id res chain seq x y z
N MET A 1 -6.30 8.53 -12.75
CA MET A 1 -7.51 7.77 -12.41
C MET A 1 -7.73 7.97 -10.92
N GLU A 2 -8.82 8.64 -10.54
CA GLU A 2 -9.13 8.90 -9.14
C GLU A 2 -9.42 7.56 -8.46
N ASN A 3 -8.63 7.18 -7.44
CA ASN A 3 -8.87 5.91 -6.74
C ASN A 3 -9.99 6.11 -5.71
N ILE A 4 -11.22 5.95 -6.19
CA ILE A 4 -12.46 6.07 -5.41
C ILE A 4 -12.44 5.12 -4.19
N PHE A 5 -11.74 3.98 -4.28
CA PHE A 5 -11.67 3.02 -3.18
C PHE A 5 -10.96 3.57 -1.95
N PHE A 6 -9.95 4.44 -2.12
CA PHE A 6 -9.31 5.07 -0.96
C PHE A 6 -10.31 5.92 -0.16
N ASN A 7 -11.21 6.64 -0.85
CA ASN A 7 -12.25 7.42 -0.18
C ASN A 7 -13.24 6.51 0.58
N VAL A 8 -13.47 5.27 0.11
CA VAL A 8 -14.27 4.30 0.85
C VAL A 8 -13.57 3.89 2.14
N ILE A 9 -12.25 3.65 2.10
CA ILE A 9 -11.46 3.34 3.31
C ILE A 9 -11.50 4.52 4.29
N GLU A 10 -11.29 5.74 3.80
CA GLU A 10 -11.28 6.95 4.60
C GLU A 10 -12.61 7.18 5.33
N ASN A 11 -13.74 6.97 4.65
CA ASN A 11 -15.06 7.14 5.25
C ASN A 11 -15.46 5.96 6.16
N SER A 12 -15.08 4.73 5.82
CA SER A 12 -15.53 3.52 6.54
C SER A 12 -14.63 3.18 7.73
N TYR A 13 -13.33 3.49 7.63
CA TYR A 13 -12.31 3.12 8.60
C TYR A 13 -11.40 4.31 8.99
N PRO A 14 -11.94 5.50 9.33
CA PRO A 14 -11.12 6.68 9.64
C PRO A 14 -10.19 6.45 10.85
N GLY A 15 -10.62 5.68 11.84
CA GLY A 15 -9.80 5.35 13.02
C GLY A 15 -8.54 4.53 12.68
N LEU A 16 -8.61 3.67 11.66
CA LEU A 16 -7.45 2.91 11.19
C LEU A 16 -6.42 3.85 10.56
N LEU A 17 -6.86 4.78 9.70
CA LEU A 17 -5.96 5.75 9.08
C LEU A 17 -5.34 6.69 10.13
N ALA A 18 -6.12 7.14 11.10
CA ALA A 18 -5.67 8.02 12.19
C ALA A 18 -4.61 7.39 13.12
N THR A 19 -4.37 6.07 13.02
CA THR A 19 -3.29 5.39 13.75
C THR A 19 -1.91 5.78 13.23
N TYR A 20 -1.84 6.27 11.99
CA TYR A 20 -0.60 6.63 11.32
C TYR A 20 -0.44 8.14 11.20
N LYS A 21 0.81 8.60 11.19
CA LYS A 21 1.17 10.02 11.04
C LYS A 21 2.09 10.29 9.85
N ASP A 22 2.51 9.23 9.17
CA ASP A 22 3.43 9.29 8.04
C ASP A 22 3.07 8.20 7.01
N PRO A 23 3.12 8.53 5.70
CA PRO A 23 2.76 7.59 4.64
C PRO A 23 3.71 6.39 4.56
N ILE A 24 5.01 6.55 4.81
CA ILE A 24 5.97 5.44 4.79
C ILE A 24 5.66 4.48 5.94
N GLU A 25 5.33 5.01 7.11
CA GLU A 25 4.92 4.18 8.26
C GLU A 25 3.65 3.39 7.94
N MET A 26 2.63 4.03 7.37
CA MET A 26 1.40 3.37 6.96
C MET A 26 1.65 2.28 5.92
N LEU A 27 2.37 2.59 4.85
CA LEU A 27 2.63 1.64 3.76
C LEU A 27 3.48 0.46 4.20
N SER A 28 4.52 0.68 5.02
CA SER A 28 5.34 -0.40 5.58
C SER A 28 4.60 -1.29 6.58
N SER A 29 3.44 -0.83 7.08
CA SER A 29 2.60 -1.56 8.03
C SER A 29 1.46 -2.35 7.36
N ILE A 30 1.38 -2.37 6.03
CA ILE A 30 0.26 -3.01 5.31
C ILE A 30 0.11 -4.48 5.70
N GLU A 31 1.18 -5.27 5.61
CA GLU A 31 1.08 -6.71 5.85
C GLU A 31 0.86 -7.05 7.34
N ASN A 32 1.60 -6.37 8.21
CA ASN A 32 1.70 -6.72 9.62
C ASN A 32 0.66 -6.03 10.52
N HIS A 33 -0.13 -5.10 9.99
CA HIS A 33 -1.22 -4.46 10.73
C HIS A 33 -2.49 -4.34 9.88
N ILE A 34 -2.45 -3.61 8.76
CA ILE A 34 -3.67 -3.28 7.99
C ILE A 34 -4.35 -4.56 7.47
N HIS A 35 -3.61 -5.46 6.83
CA HIS A 35 -4.15 -6.74 6.34
C HIS A 35 -4.62 -7.66 7.47
N ILE A 36 -4.03 -7.56 8.67
CA ILE A 36 -4.51 -8.29 9.85
C ILE A 36 -5.88 -7.76 10.28
N GLU A 37 -6.05 -6.44 10.39
CA GLU A 37 -7.34 -5.83 10.72
C GLU A 37 -8.41 -6.14 9.67
N VAL A 38 -8.05 -6.09 8.37
CA VAL A 38 -8.96 -6.48 7.28
C VAL A 38 -9.43 -7.93 7.42
N ARG A 39 -8.52 -8.86 7.74
CA ARG A 39 -8.86 -10.28 7.95
C ARG A 39 -9.76 -10.52 9.16
N LYS A 40 -9.71 -9.67 10.20
CA LYS A 40 -10.65 -9.77 11.33
C LYS A 40 -12.09 -9.44 10.92
N ILE A 41 -12.25 -8.50 9.99
CA ILE A 41 -13.58 -8.05 9.50
C ILE A 41 -14.07 -8.98 8.38
N TYR A 42 -13.16 -9.41 7.52
CA TYR A 42 -13.42 -10.26 6.35
C TYR A 42 -12.46 -11.46 6.36
N PRO A 43 -12.77 -12.53 7.11
CA PRO A 43 -11.88 -13.70 7.26
C PRO A 43 -11.50 -14.37 5.94
N ASP A 44 -12.41 -14.35 4.97
CA ASP A 44 -12.23 -14.95 3.65
C ASP A 44 -11.61 -13.97 2.63
N ALA A 45 -11.12 -12.81 3.08
CA ALA A 45 -10.54 -11.82 2.18
C ALA A 45 -9.27 -12.35 1.52
N GLU A 46 -9.26 -12.36 0.19
CA GLU A 46 -8.06 -12.65 -0.57
C GLU A 46 -7.21 -11.38 -0.69
N LEU A 47 -6.15 -11.28 0.09
CA LEU A 47 -5.24 -10.14 0.12
C LEU A 47 -3.93 -10.45 -0.63
N PRO A 48 -3.28 -9.44 -1.26
CA PRO A 48 -1.89 -9.60 -1.68
C PRO A 48 -0.99 -9.67 -0.45
N THR A 49 0.27 -10.05 -0.64
CA THR A 49 1.30 -9.93 0.40
C THR A 49 2.27 -8.80 0.09
N PHE A 50 2.71 -8.09 1.13
CA PHE A 50 3.80 -7.12 1.04
C PHE A 50 4.98 -7.53 1.94
N GLU A 51 6.18 -7.50 1.38
CA GLU A 51 7.43 -7.71 2.12
C GLU A 51 8.27 -6.43 2.05
N VAL A 52 8.63 -5.85 3.19
CA VAL A 52 9.49 -4.66 3.25
C VAL A 52 10.95 -5.10 3.16
N LEU A 53 11.65 -4.63 2.13
CA LEU A 53 13.09 -4.90 1.93
C LEU A 53 13.96 -3.81 2.55
N GLU A 54 13.56 -2.55 2.37
CA GLU A 54 14.29 -1.38 2.87
C GLU A 54 13.30 -0.32 3.37
N LYS A 55 13.63 0.34 4.47
CA LYS A 55 12.82 1.41 5.06
C LYS A 55 13.71 2.48 5.70
N SER A 56 13.40 3.74 5.40
CA SER A 56 13.86 4.92 6.12
C SER A 56 12.75 5.97 6.14
N ASP A 57 13.00 7.14 6.74
CA ASP A 57 12.00 8.21 6.83
C ASP A 57 11.61 8.81 5.46
N GLN A 58 12.40 8.57 4.41
CA GLN A 58 12.20 9.13 3.06
C GLN A 58 12.13 8.06 1.97
N HIS A 59 12.31 6.79 2.32
CA HIS A 59 12.47 5.71 1.36
C HIS A 59 11.81 4.42 1.82
N LEU A 60 11.15 3.73 0.90
CA LEU A 60 10.55 2.43 1.15
C LEU A 60 10.67 1.55 -0.09
N VAL A 61 11.20 0.34 0.10
CA VAL A 61 11.24 -0.71 -0.93
C VAL A 61 10.43 -1.89 -0.45
N MET A 62 9.48 -2.33 -1.25
CA MET A 62 8.64 -3.48 -0.93
C MET A 62 8.44 -4.41 -2.12
N ILE A 63 8.32 -5.70 -1.84
CA ILE A 63 7.84 -6.71 -2.79
C ILE A 63 6.36 -6.93 -2.59
N TYR A 64 5.59 -6.70 -3.65
CA TYR A 64 4.19 -7.08 -3.77
C TYR A 64 4.09 -8.45 -4.44
N LYS A 65 3.29 -9.37 -3.87
CA LYS A 65 2.92 -10.63 -4.54
C LYS A 65 1.41 -10.85 -4.51
N SER A 66 0.85 -11.27 -5.64
CA SER A 66 -0.55 -11.67 -5.76
C SER A 66 -0.80 -12.43 -7.06
N SER A 67 -1.55 -13.53 -7.00
CA SER A 67 -2.04 -14.24 -8.19
C SER A 67 -2.96 -13.37 -9.06
N ARG A 68 -3.56 -12.30 -8.51
CA ARG A 68 -4.47 -11.40 -9.24
C ARG A 68 -3.76 -10.28 -10.01
N ALA A 69 -2.45 -10.13 -9.85
CA ALA A 69 -1.63 -9.11 -10.54
C ALA A 69 -2.19 -7.66 -10.47
N MET A 70 -2.87 -7.31 -9.38
CA MET A 70 -3.49 -5.98 -9.18
C MET A 70 -2.51 -4.93 -8.66
N HIS A 71 -1.24 -4.97 -9.06
CA HIS A 71 -0.21 -4.04 -8.59
C HIS A 71 -0.54 -2.57 -8.91
N HIS A 72 -1.22 -2.28 -10.02
CA HIS A 72 -1.68 -0.92 -10.33
C HIS A 72 -2.80 -0.42 -9.40
N PHE A 73 -3.64 -1.33 -8.86
CA PHE A 73 -4.61 -0.96 -7.82
C PHE A 73 -3.88 -0.57 -6.53
N GLY A 74 -2.88 -1.37 -6.13
CA GLY A 74 -1.99 -1.06 -5.01
C GLY A 74 -1.28 0.29 -5.21
N LEU A 75 -0.71 0.55 -6.39
CA LEU A 75 -0.11 1.84 -6.74
C LEU A 75 -1.09 3.00 -6.54
N GLY A 76 -2.33 2.85 -6.99
CA GLY A 76 -3.36 3.87 -6.82
C GLY A 76 -3.63 4.18 -5.34
N LEU A 77 -3.64 3.15 -4.49
CA LEU A 77 -3.79 3.32 -3.05
C LEU A 77 -2.56 3.97 -2.41
N MET A 78 -1.35 3.60 -2.84
CA MET A 78 -0.11 4.23 -2.38
C MET A 78 -0.10 5.73 -2.70
N ASN A 79 -0.43 6.11 -3.93
CA ASN A 79 -0.52 7.52 -4.33
C ASN A 79 -1.55 8.29 -3.48
N ARG A 80 -2.72 7.70 -3.21
CA ARG A 80 -3.72 8.33 -2.33
C ARG A 80 -3.30 8.36 -0.87
N THR A 81 -2.51 7.39 -0.41
CA THR A 81 -1.92 7.41 0.93
C THR A 81 -1.05 8.63 1.10
N PHE A 82 -0.12 8.90 0.18
CA PHE A 82 0.68 10.13 0.22
C PHE A 82 -0.18 11.39 0.19
N ALA A 83 -1.19 11.45 -0.69
CA ALA A 83 -2.09 12.59 -0.78
C ALA A 83 -2.89 12.83 0.51
N HIS A 84 -3.31 11.78 1.22
CA HIS A 84 -4.01 11.87 2.50
C HIS A 84 -3.14 12.52 3.59
N PHE A 85 -1.83 12.29 3.57
CA PHE A 85 -0.88 12.96 4.45
C PHE A 85 -0.38 14.32 3.91
N GLU A 86 -1.03 14.86 2.87
CA GLU A 86 -0.61 16.11 2.20
C GLU A 86 0.84 16.07 1.69
N MET A 87 1.31 14.88 1.32
CA MET A 87 2.67 14.64 0.85
C MET A 87 2.68 14.10 -0.58
N THR A 88 3.85 14.13 -1.20
CA THR A 88 4.06 13.57 -2.54
C THR A 88 5.17 12.52 -2.53
N SER A 89 5.19 11.70 -3.57
CA SER A 89 6.23 10.68 -3.75
C SER A 89 6.49 10.39 -5.22
N ASN A 90 7.70 9.88 -5.46
CA ASN A 90 8.04 9.17 -6.68
C ASN A 90 7.95 7.66 -6.40
N ILE A 91 7.07 6.97 -7.12
CA ILE A 91 6.90 5.52 -6.99
C ILE A 91 7.31 4.87 -8.31
N GLN A 92 8.38 4.07 -8.26
CA GLN A 92 8.85 3.25 -9.36
C GLN A 92 8.35 1.82 -9.20
N ILE A 93 8.02 1.20 -10.32
CA ILE A 93 7.50 -0.17 -10.40
C ILE A 93 8.43 -0.99 -11.28
N GLU A 94 8.91 -2.10 -10.75
CA GLU A 94 9.66 -3.10 -11.50
C GLU A 94 8.94 -4.45 -11.40
N LYS A 95 8.55 -5.00 -12.55
CA LYS A 95 7.98 -6.35 -12.60
C LYS A 95 9.10 -7.37 -12.46
N ILE A 96 9.11 -8.10 -11.35
CA ILE A 96 10.02 -9.25 -11.17
C ILE A 96 9.53 -10.43 -12.02
N LYS A 97 8.20 -10.60 -12.08
CA LYS A 97 7.54 -11.49 -13.05
C LYS A 97 6.76 -10.67 -14.06
N GLU A 98 6.88 -11.03 -15.34
CA GLU A 98 6.28 -10.32 -16.46
C GLU A 98 4.75 -10.23 -16.37
N ASP A 99 4.12 -11.28 -15.82
CA ASP A 99 2.68 -11.36 -15.55
C ASP A 99 2.20 -10.38 -14.45
N GLY A 100 3.11 -9.74 -13.72
CA GLY A 100 2.80 -8.78 -12.67
C GLY A 100 2.31 -9.40 -11.36
N THR A 101 2.47 -10.72 -11.20
CA THR A 101 2.15 -11.43 -9.94
C THR A 101 3.19 -11.20 -8.85
N GLU A 102 4.37 -10.71 -9.22
CA GLU A 102 5.45 -10.31 -8.32
C GLU A 102 6.10 -9.02 -8.82
N VAL A 103 6.05 -7.98 -8.01
CA VAL A 103 6.42 -6.61 -8.39
C VAL A 103 7.17 -5.95 -7.25
N LYS A 104 8.27 -5.28 -7.57
CA LYS A 104 9.01 -4.42 -6.65
C LYS A 104 8.50 -2.99 -6.77
N PHE A 105 8.12 -2.42 -5.64
CA PHE A 105 7.85 -0.99 -5.50
C PHE A 105 9.05 -0.32 -4.84
N THR A 106 9.54 0.74 -5.45
CA THR A 106 10.58 1.62 -4.89
C THR A 106 9.98 3.01 -4.73
N ILE A 107 9.85 3.47 -3.50
CA ILE A 107 9.14 4.69 -3.13
C ILE A 107 10.12 5.68 -2.53
N HIS A 108 10.09 6.91 -3.03
CA HIS A 108 10.82 8.05 -2.47
C HIS A 108 9.84 9.17 -2.14
N LYS A 109 9.79 9.58 -0.89
CA LYS A 109 9.01 10.74 -0.45
C LYS A 109 9.67 12.02 -1.00
N THR A 110 8.86 12.98 -1.44
CA THR A 110 9.31 14.24 -2.08
C THR A 110 8.83 15.45 -1.30
#